data_AF-A0A8B7E3J4-F1
#
_entry.id   AF-A0A8B7E3J4-F1
#
_cell.length_a   1.000
_cell.length_b   1.000
_cell.length_c   1.000
_cell.angle_alpha   90.00
_cell.angle_beta   90.00
_cell.angle_gamma   90.00
#
_symmetry.space_group_name_H-M   'P 1'
#
loop_
_entity.id
_entity.type
_entity.pdbx_description
1 polymer ?
#
loop_
_entity_poly.entity_id
_entity_poly.type
_entity_poly.pdbx_seq_one_letter_code
_entity_poly.pdbx_strand_id
1 'polypeptide(L)'
;YVSENYHLKYKFIKTECKLVRNILSAHGFKEICSSNNFNLLWMGSYPKPNVLHGLTDYQKVNHFPCSNELTRKDKLCKNIQKMQYLKGYQHFNFIPKSFILPTELNEFYRRGIFLINNKNDIPLGDGVIACKYIKNPLLISGFKFDCRLYVAVTSYDPLRVYLFEEGLTRFSTVKYDMSEQNLQNQRMHLTNYSINKSSKKFV
;
A
#
# COMPACT_ATOMS: atom_id res chain seq x y z
N TYR A 1 -5.91 13.55 -29.44
CA TYR A 1 -5.45 13.90 -28.07
C TYR A 1 -4.11 14.64 -28.12
N VAL A 2 -3.75 15.44 -27.09
CA VAL A 2 -2.44 16.13 -27.01
C VAL A 2 -1.27 15.17 -27.27
N SER A 3 -1.36 13.98 -26.71
CA SER A 3 -0.42 12.87 -26.91
C SER A 3 -0.17 12.47 -28.36
N GLU A 4 -1.19 12.50 -29.23
CA GLU A 4 -1.04 12.15 -30.65
C GLU A 4 -0.28 13.24 -31.39
N ASN A 5 -0.62 14.51 -31.11
CA ASN A 5 0.01 15.68 -31.71
C ASN A 5 1.51 15.77 -31.36
N TYR A 6 1.90 15.31 -30.17
CA TYR A 6 3.29 15.30 -29.70
C TYR A 6 3.94 13.92 -29.73
N HIS A 7 3.28 12.91 -30.33
CA HIS A 7 3.76 11.53 -30.43
C HIS A 7 4.30 10.95 -29.11
N LEU A 8 3.56 11.17 -28.02
CA LEU A 8 3.98 10.76 -26.68
C LEU A 8 4.06 9.24 -26.55
N LYS A 9 5.12 8.77 -25.89
CA LYS A 9 5.46 7.36 -25.75
C LYS A 9 5.52 6.95 -24.29
N TYR A 10 5.18 5.70 -24.02
CA TYR A 10 5.28 5.12 -22.69
C TYR A 10 5.97 3.76 -22.70
N LYS A 11 6.56 3.39 -21.56
CA LYS A 11 7.30 2.15 -21.35
C LYS A 11 6.84 1.46 -20.06
N PHE A 12 6.57 0.15 -20.12
CA PHE A 12 6.23 -0.67 -18.95
C PHE A 12 7.42 -1.51 -18.49
N ILE A 13 7.65 -1.57 -17.18
CA ILE A 13 8.67 -2.47 -16.59
C ILE A 13 8.07 -3.22 -15.39
N LYS A 14 8.18 -4.56 -15.43
CA LYS A 14 7.84 -5.47 -14.33
C LYS A 14 6.40 -5.28 -13.81
N THR A 15 5.44 -5.05 -14.71
CA THR A 15 4.03 -4.92 -14.36
C THR A 15 3.12 -5.26 -15.54
N GLU A 16 2.00 -5.91 -15.24
CA GLU A 16 0.95 -6.30 -16.19
C GLU A 16 -0.36 -5.57 -15.88
N CYS A 17 -0.28 -4.23 -15.75
CA CYS A 17 -1.47 -3.42 -15.51
C CYS A 17 -2.18 -3.09 -16.83
N LYS A 18 -3.02 -4.04 -17.31
CA LYS A 18 -3.81 -3.89 -18.55
C LYS A 18 -4.65 -2.61 -18.56
N LEU A 19 -5.25 -2.24 -17.43
CA LEU A 19 -6.07 -1.03 -17.31
C LEU A 19 -5.26 0.23 -17.66
N VAL A 20 -4.06 0.38 -17.11
CA VAL A 20 -3.21 1.56 -17.38
C VAL A 20 -2.75 1.57 -18.83
N ARG A 21 -2.37 0.41 -19.40
CA ARG A 21 -2.06 0.31 -20.84
C ARG A 21 -3.24 0.75 -21.70
N ASN A 22 -4.44 0.27 -21.41
CA ASN A 22 -5.65 0.61 -22.15
C ASN A 22 -5.97 2.11 -22.04
N ILE A 23 -5.85 2.70 -20.85
CA ILE A 23 -6.05 4.14 -20.65
C ILE A 23 -5.05 4.94 -21.47
N LEU A 24 -3.76 4.61 -21.41
CA LEU A 24 -2.71 5.31 -22.17
C LEU A 24 -2.95 5.23 -23.69
N SER A 25 -3.23 4.03 -24.20
CA SER A 25 -3.54 3.82 -25.62
C SER A 25 -4.82 4.57 -26.05
N ALA A 26 -5.87 4.55 -25.24
CA ALA A 26 -7.10 5.29 -25.50
C ALA A 26 -6.89 6.82 -25.53
N HIS A 27 -5.88 7.29 -24.80
CA HIS A 27 -5.44 8.68 -24.83
C HIS A 27 -4.22 8.86 -25.74
N GLY A 28 -4.05 8.06 -26.80
CA GLY A 28 -3.10 8.35 -27.88
C GLY A 28 -1.60 8.19 -27.56
N PHE A 29 -1.25 7.62 -26.41
CA PHE A 29 0.14 7.27 -26.12
C PHE A 29 0.55 5.97 -26.86
N LYS A 30 1.80 5.90 -27.30
CA LYS A 30 2.36 4.70 -27.96
C LYS A 30 3.28 3.90 -27.03
N GLU A 31 3.03 2.61 -26.87
CA GLU A 31 3.91 1.72 -26.09
C GLU A 31 5.23 1.46 -26.85
N ILE A 32 6.35 1.47 -26.13
CA ILE A 32 7.66 1.11 -26.66
C ILE A 32 8.34 0.07 -25.75
N CYS A 33 9.08 -0.87 -26.36
CA CYS A 33 9.74 -1.95 -25.62
C CYS A 33 11.20 -1.62 -25.28
N SER A 34 11.99 -1.23 -26.29
CA SER A 34 13.46 -1.23 -26.17
C SER A 34 14.11 0.14 -26.23
N SER A 35 13.39 1.17 -26.70
CA SER A 35 13.94 2.52 -26.82
C SER A 35 14.02 3.25 -25.48
N ASN A 36 14.99 4.15 -25.36
CA ASN A 36 15.10 5.12 -24.27
C ASN A 36 14.39 6.44 -24.58
N ASN A 37 13.83 6.61 -25.78
CA ASN A 37 13.00 7.76 -26.14
C ASN A 37 11.54 7.50 -25.75
N PHE A 38 11.23 7.69 -24.47
CA PHE A 38 9.87 7.65 -23.90
C PHE A 38 9.58 8.94 -23.12
N ASN A 39 8.30 9.22 -22.86
CA ASN A 39 7.86 10.32 -22.00
C ASN A 39 7.45 9.80 -20.61
N LEU A 40 6.81 8.63 -20.56
CA LEU A 40 6.33 8.02 -19.31
C LEU A 40 6.93 6.62 -19.11
N LEU A 41 7.58 6.41 -17.97
CA LEU A 41 8.02 5.12 -17.48
C LEU A 41 7.07 4.63 -16.38
N TRP A 42 6.37 3.54 -16.64
CA TRP A 42 5.48 2.91 -15.66
C TRP A 42 6.10 1.63 -15.10
N MET A 43 6.45 1.65 -13.82
CA MET A 43 7.11 0.55 -13.12
C MET A 43 6.18 -0.09 -12.08
N GLY A 44 6.18 -1.43 -12.03
CA GLY A 44 5.48 -2.20 -10.99
C GLY A 44 6.20 -2.29 -9.65
N SER A 45 7.48 -1.94 -9.62
CA SER A 45 8.31 -1.94 -8.43
C SER A 45 9.14 -0.66 -8.35
N TYR A 46 9.66 -0.37 -7.16
CA TYR A 46 10.46 0.82 -6.92
C TYR A 46 11.64 0.92 -7.90
N PRO A 47 11.82 2.06 -8.57
CA PRO A 47 12.98 2.29 -9.41
C PRO A 47 14.25 2.30 -8.55
N LYS A 48 15.31 1.65 -9.05
CA LYS A 48 16.64 1.76 -8.44
C LYS A 48 17.21 3.18 -8.67
N PRO A 49 18.11 3.68 -7.80
CA PRO A 49 18.67 5.04 -7.94
C PRO A 49 19.29 5.32 -9.31
N ASN A 50 19.99 4.34 -9.89
CA ASN A 50 20.57 4.47 -11.22
C ASN A 50 19.54 4.65 -12.34
N VAL A 51 18.32 4.10 -12.20
CA VAL A 51 17.22 4.34 -13.14
C VAL A 51 16.75 5.79 -13.04
N LEU A 52 16.61 6.31 -11.83
CA LEU A 52 16.17 7.68 -11.59
C LEU A 52 17.19 8.71 -12.08
N HIS A 53 18.48 8.49 -11.80
CA HIS A 53 19.56 9.35 -12.27
C HIS A 53 19.73 9.33 -13.80
N GLY A 54 19.27 8.27 -14.46
CA GLY A 54 19.33 8.15 -15.93
C GLY A 54 18.15 8.80 -16.67
N LEU A 55 17.17 9.39 -15.95
CA LEU A 55 16.05 10.07 -16.59
C LEU A 55 16.46 11.47 -17.05
N THR A 56 15.90 11.88 -18.19
CA THR A 56 16.00 13.24 -18.72
C THR A 56 14.83 14.11 -18.24
N ASP A 57 14.92 15.43 -18.37
CA ASP A 57 13.95 16.38 -17.79
C ASP A 57 12.50 16.19 -18.27
N TYR A 58 12.34 15.73 -19.52
CA TYR A 58 11.02 15.46 -20.11
C TYR A 58 10.46 14.08 -19.75
N GLN A 59 11.28 13.19 -19.18
CA GLN A 59 10.87 11.86 -18.77
C GLN A 59 10.24 11.88 -17.38
N LYS A 60 9.13 11.16 -17.24
CA LYS A 60 8.42 11.00 -15.97
C LYS A 60 8.36 9.53 -15.59
N VAL A 61 8.38 9.24 -14.30
CA VAL A 61 8.20 7.90 -13.73
C VAL A 61 7.12 7.93 -12.65
N ASN A 62 6.35 6.86 -12.52
CA ASN A 62 5.21 6.76 -11.58
C ASN A 62 5.62 6.52 -10.11
N HIS A 63 6.87 6.82 -9.72
CA HIS A 63 7.37 6.64 -8.36
C HIS A 63 8.29 7.79 -7.97
N PHE A 64 8.15 8.27 -6.73
CA PHE A 64 9.16 9.15 -6.14
C PHE A 64 10.31 8.34 -5.52
N PRO A 65 11.55 8.87 -5.57
CA PRO A 65 12.64 8.35 -4.77
C PRO A 65 12.24 8.24 -3.30
N CYS A 66 12.68 7.18 -2.62
CA CYS A 66 12.45 6.98 -1.17
C CYS A 66 10.98 6.96 -0.71
N SER A 67 10.01 6.84 -1.62
CA SER A 67 8.59 6.70 -1.28
C SER A 67 8.30 5.47 -0.37
N ASN A 68 9.22 4.52 -0.31
CA ASN A 68 9.18 3.39 0.63
C ASN A 68 9.22 3.79 2.12
N GLU A 69 9.62 5.02 2.46
CA GLU A 69 9.55 5.57 3.82
C GLU A 69 8.12 5.67 4.37
N LEU A 70 7.13 5.78 3.48
CA LEU A 70 5.70 5.85 3.84
C LEU A 70 4.94 4.56 3.52
N THR A 71 5.39 3.79 2.53
CA THR A 71 4.64 2.62 2.04
C THR A 71 5.10 1.28 2.64
N ARG A 72 6.30 1.20 3.22
CA ARG A 72 6.72 0.05 4.04
C ARG A 72 6.28 0.24 5.48
N LYS A 73 5.62 -0.77 6.06
CA LYS A 73 5.05 -0.70 7.41
C LYS A 73 6.08 -0.41 8.51
N ASP A 74 7.27 -1.00 8.41
CA ASP A 74 8.35 -0.82 9.40
C ASP A 74 8.89 0.61 9.36
N LYS A 75 9.17 1.12 8.16
CA LYS A 75 9.61 2.51 7.97
C LYS A 75 8.54 3.52 8.37
N LEU A 76 7.29 3.29 7.96
CA LEU A 76 6.16 4.12 8.35
C LEU A 76 6.03 4.21 9.87
N CYS A 77 6.13 3.08 10.57
CA CYS A 77 6.09 3.03 12.03
C CYS A 77 7.21 3.87 12.67
N LYS A 78 8.46 3.71 12.21
CA LYS A 78 9.60 4.50 12.70
C LYS A 78 9.41 6.00 12.44
N ASN A 79 8.94 6.36 11.25
CA ASN A 79 8.73 7.74 10.86
C ASN A 79 7.61 8.40 11.67
N ILE A 80 6.50 7.70 11.93
CA ILE A 80 5.45 8.23 12.81
C ILE A 80 5.95 8.37 14.25
N GLN A 81 6.67 7.40 14.80
CA GLN A 81 7.24 7.51 16.15
C GLN A 81 8.19 8.70 16.27
N LYS A 82 9.05 8.92 15.27
CA LYS A 82 9.91 10.10 15.19
C LYS A 82 9.10 11.39 15.17
N MET A 83 8.02 11.46 14.40
CA MET A 83 7.16 12.64 14.33
C MET A 83 6.36 12.87 15.62
N GLN A 84 5.89 11.81 16.29
CA GLN A 84 5.26 11.91 17.61
C GLN A 84 6.22 12.51 18.65
N TYR A 85 7.50 12.13 18.62
CA TYR A 85 8.53 12.70 19.49
C TYR A 85 8.84 14.17 19.15
N LEU A 86 9.09 14.46 17.87
CA LEU A 86 9.54 15.80 17.43
C LEU A 86 8.44 16.85 17.38
N LYS A 87 7.20 16.45 17.08
CA LYS A 87 6.08 17.37 16.83
C LYS A 87 4.92 17.20 17.82
N GLY A 88 5.00 16.24 18.74
CA GLY A 88 3.97 15.98 19.74
C GLY A 88 3.01 14.86 19.32
N TYR A 89 2.67 14.01 20.30
CA TYR A 89 1.85 12.83 20.10
C TYR A 89 0.45 13.16 19.55
N GLN A 90 -0.18 14.25 20.02
CA GLN A 90 -1.55 14.60 19.63
C GLN A 90 -1.72 14.86 18.12
N HIS A 91 -0.66 15.25 17.41
CA HIS A 91 -0.71 15.51 15.97
C HIS A 91 -0.50 14.25 15.13
N PHE A 92 -0.05 13.16 15.74
CA PHE A 92 0.31 11.90 15.08
C PHE A 92 -0.31 10.67 15.78
N ASN A 93 -1.45 10.83 16.45
CA ASN A 93 -2.17 9.76 17.17
C ASN A 93 -3.20 9.00 16.30
N PHE A 94 -3.26 9.29 15.00
CA PHE A 94 -4.20 8.69 14.05
C PHE A 94 -3.84 7.24 13.61
N ILE A 95 -2.71 6.70 14.09
CA ILE A 95 -2.30 5.32 13.86
C ILE A 95 -2.25 4.53 15.19
N PRO A 96 -2.64 3.24 15.21
CA PRO A 96 -2.53 2.46 16.44
C PRO A 96 -1.08 2.28 16.88
N LYS A 97 -0.88 2.18 18.21
CA LYS A 97 0.43 1.94 18.80
C LYS A 97 1.07 0.68 18.20
N SER A 98 2.28 0.83 17.70
CA SER A 98 2.98 -0.19 16.94
C SER A 98 4.40 -0.38 17.47
N PHE A 99 4.89 -1.61 17.38
CA PHE A 99 6.20 -2.04 17.88
C PHE A 99 6.90 -2.85 16.79
N ILE A 100 8.17 -2.53 16.57
CA ILE A 100 9.05 -3.31 15.70
C ILE A 100 9.81 -4.25 16.63
N LEU A 101 9.56 -5.55 16.49
CA LEU A 101 10.15 -6.54 17.37
C LEU A 101 11.48 -7.04 16.79
N PRO A 102 12.49 -7.27 17.64
CA PRO A 102 13.84 -7.63 17.21
C PRO A 102 13.90 -9.02 16.55
N THR A 103 14.91 -9.19 15.69
CA THR A 103 15.13 -10.33 14.78
C THR A 103 16.00 -11.45 15.37
N GLU A 104 16.13 -11.53 16.69
CA GLU A 104 17.05 -12.48 17.31
C GLU A 104 16.36 -13.82 17.50
N LEU A 105 16.36 -14.65 16.45
CA LEU A 105 16.35 -16.12 16.42
C LEU A 105 15.98 -16.57 15.01
N ASN A 106 16.76 -17.47 14.40
CA ASN A 106 16.39 -18.08 13.13
C ASN A 106 15.39 -19.22 13.37
N GLU A 107 14.59 -19.49 12.35
CA GLU A 107 13.63 -20.60 12.22
C GLU A 107 12.21 -20.36 12.74
N PHE A 108 11.40 -19.59 12.00
CA PHE A 108 10.00 -19.98 11.74
C PHE A 108 9.49 -19.33 10.44
N TYR A 109 8.75 -20.08 9.61
CA TYR A 109 8.26 -19.63 8.29
C TYR A 109 6.79 -19.23 8.29
N ARG A 110 6.26 -18.58 9.34
CA ARG A 110 4.83 -18.18 9.38
C ARG A 110 4.63 -16.78 8.80
N ARG A 111 4.70 -16.69 7.46
CA ARG A 111 4.28 -15.49 6.72
C ARG A 111 2.75 -15.30 6.83
N GLY A 112 2.29 -14.19 7.43
CA GLY A 112 0.86 -13.89 7.50
C GLY A 112 0.51 -12.71 8.41
N ILE A 113 -0.79 -12.45 8.53
CA ILE A 113 -1.37 -11.51 9.51
C ILE A 113 -2.18 -12.34 10.50
N PHE A 114 -1.88 -12.19 11.78
CA PHE A 114 -2.51 -12.93 12.87
C PHE A 114 -2.94 -11.99 13.97
N LEU A 115 -4.00 -12.36 14.69
CA LEU A 115 -4.41 -11.71 15.93
C LEU A 115 -3.93 -12.57 17.09
N ILE A 116 -3.34 -11.92 18.07
CA ILE A 116 -2.85 -12.53 19.30
C ILE A 116 -3.41 -11.75 20.50
N ASN A 117 -3.73 -12.46 21.57
CA ASN A 117 -4.15 -11.85 22.83
C ASN A 117 -3.06 -11.96 23.91
N ASN A 118 -2.14 -12.93 23.79
CA ASN A 118 -1.01 -13.08 24.71
C ASN A 118 0.30 -12.68 24.02
N LYS A 119 1.18 -11.99 24.76
CA LYS A 119 2.53 -11.66 24.29
C LYS A 119 3.37 -12.90 24.03
N ASN A 120 3.11 -13.99 24.73
CA ASN A 120 3.81 -15.26 24.55
C ASN A 120 3.49 -15.91 23.20
N ASP A 121 2.40 -15.50 22.54
CA ASP A 121 2.01 -16.00 21.21
C ASP A 121 2.68 -15.22 20.07
N ILE A 122 3.50 -14.21 20.39
CA ILE A 122 4.27 -13.49 19.38
C ILE A 122 5.28 -14.49 18.79
N PRO A 123 5.26 -14.74 17.46
CA PRO A 123 6.22 -15.63 16.84
C PRO A 123 7.64 -15.06 17.06
N LEU A 124 8.48 -15.86 17.69
CA LEU A 124 9.90 -15.57 17.87
C LEU A 124 10.61 -15.81 16.53
N GLY A 125 11.49 -14.89 16.13
CA GLY A 125 12.42 -15.09 15.03
C GLY A 125 12.08 -14.48 13.67
N ASP A 126 10.92 -13.84 13.53
CA ASP A 126 10.58 -13.05 12.34
C ASP A 126 10.63 -11.55 12.65
N GLY A 127 11.16 -10.75 11.72
CA GLY A 127 11.06 -9.29 11.78
C GLY A 127 9.60 -8.84 11.64
N VAL A 128 8.86 -8.89 12.74
CA VAL A 128 7.42 -8.61 12.78
C VAL A 128 7.13 -7.21 13.31
N ILE A 129 6.00 -6.69 12.86
CA ILE A 129 5.42 -5.46 13.39
C ILE A 129 4.18 -5.87 14.17
N ALA A 130 4.24 -5.70 15.48
CA ALA A 130 3.09 -5.85 16.34
C ALA A 130 2.34 -4.52 16.42
N CYS A 131 1.03 -4.54 16.21
CA CYS A 131 0.20 -3.34 16.20
C CYS A 131 -1.02 -3.58 17.08
N LYS A 132 -1.39 -2.58 17.91
CA LYS A 132 -2.61 -2.65 18.71
C LYS A 132 -3.81 -2.79 17.78
N TYR A 133 -4.54 -3.89 17.92
CA TYR A 133 -5.76 -4.11 17.15
C TYR A 133 -6.87 -3.12 17.54
N ILE A 134 -7.53 -2.54 16.54
CA ILE A 134 -8.70 -1.68 16.75
C ILE A 134 -9.90 -2.59 17.00
N LYS A 135 -10.23 -2.81 18.28
CA LYS A 135 -11.28 -3.76 18.71
C LYS A 135 -12.71 -3.29 18.42
N ASN A 136 -12.93 -1.98 18.32
CA ASN A 136 -14.25 -1.40 18.08
C ASN A 136 -14.24 -0.65 16.72
N PRO A 137 -14.12 -1.35 15.58
CA PRO A 137 -14.22 -0.72 14.28
C PRO A 137 -15.66 -0.27 14.02
N LEU A 138 -15.83 0.75 13.17
CA LEU A 138 -17.13 1.02 12.58
C LEU A 138 -17.58 -0.19 11.74
N LEU A 139 -18.84 -0.56 11.89
CA LEU A 139 -19.45 -1.68 11.17
C LEU A 139 -20.58 -1.17 10.29
N ILE A 140 -20.76 -1.76 9.12
CA ILE A 140 -21.96 -1.59 8.29
C ILE A 140 -22.63 -2.95 8.17
N SER A 141 -23.89 -3.03 8.58
CA SER A 141 -24.66 -4.29 8.62
C SER A 141 -23.97 -5.42 9.40
N GLY A 142 -23.15 -5.05 10.40
CA GLY A 142 -22.36 -5.98 11.21
C GLY A 142 -21.07 -6.48 10.57
N PHE A 143 -20.67 -5.99 9.39
CA PHE A 143 -19.42 -6.35 8.73
C PHE A 143 -18.36 -5.29 8.95
N LYS A 144 -17.12 -5.74 9.19
CA LYS A 144 -15.95 -4.88 9.26
C LYS A 144 -15.58 -4.45 7.85
N PHE A 145 -15.12 -3.23 7.70
CA PHE A 145 -14.61 -2.74 6.41
C PHE A 145 -13.38 -1.86 6.58
N ASP A 146 -12.71 -1.62 5.45
CA ASP A 146 -11.73 -0.54 5.31
C ASP A 146 -12.02 0.29 4.05
N CYS A 147 -11.55 1.53 4.06
CA CYS A 147 -11.61 2.42 2.90
C CYS A 147 -10.25 2.45 2.20
N ARG A 148 -10.26 2.16 0.89
CA ARG A 148 -9.14 2.42 -0.01
C ARG A 148 -9.33 3.78 -0.65
N LEU A 149 -8.51 4.73 -0.23
CA LEU A 149 -8.39 6.04 -0.85
C LEU A 149 -7.24 6.04 -1.86
N TYR A 150 -7.39 6.79 -2.95
CA TYR A 150 -6.36 6.96 -3.97
C TYR A 150 -5.79 8.38 -3.89
N VAL A 151 -4.49 8.47 -3.65
CA VAL A 151 -3.77 9.75 -3.52
C VAL A 151 -2.71 9.84 -4.62
N ALA A 152 -2.74 10.93 -5.38
CA ALA A 152 -1.72 11.25 -6.37
C ALA A 152 -0.81 12.37 -5.83
N VAL A 153 0.47 12.06 -5.66
CA VAL A 153 1.50 13.08 -5.41
C VAL A 153 2.12 13.40 -6.76
N THR A 154 2.18 14.68 -7.12
CA THR A 154 2.72 15.12 -8.43
C THR A 154 3.98 15.94 -8.31
N SER A 155 4.26 16.49 -7.13
CA SER A 155 5.45 17.27 -6.82
C SER A 155 5.73 17.21 -5.33
N TYR A 156 7.00 17.23 -4.94
CA TYR A 156 7.44 17.43 -3.55
C TYR A 156 7.97 18.85 -3.31
N ASP A 157 8.32 19.58 -4.38
CA ASP A 157 8.84 20.94 -4.30
C ASP A 157 8.28 21.83 -5.45
N PRO A 158 7.22 22.63 -5.18
CA PRO A 158 6.41 22.61 -3.96
C PRO A 158 5.60 21.32 -3.85
N LEU A 159 5.25 20.92 -2.62
CA LEU A 159 4.44 19.73 -2.36
C LEU A 159 3.03 19.90 -2.98
N ARG A 160 2.64 18.97 -3.87
CA ARG A 160 1.33 18.92 -4.50
C ARG A 160 0.72 17.54 -4.39
N VAL A 161 -0.37 17.44 -3.63
CA VAL A 161 -1.07 16.19 -3.29
C VAL A 161 -2.53 16.31 -3.66
N TYR A 162 -3.07 15.31 -4.37
CA TYR A 162 -4.47 15.22 -4.78
C TYR A 162 -5.09 13.96 -4.21
N LEU A 163 -6.30 14.09 -3.65
CA LEU A 163 -7.14 12.97 -3.27
C LEU A 163 -8.15 12.74 -4.39
N PHE A 164 -8.24 11.52 -4.91
CA PHE A 164 -9.28 11.17 -5.87
C PHE A 164 -10.63 11.13 -5.17
N GLU A 165 -11.68 11.62 -5.84
CA GLU A 165 -13.02 11.75 -5.28
C GLU A 165 -13.63 10.39 -4.93
N GLU A 166 -13.31 9.37 -5.73
CA GLU A 166 -13.80 8.01 -5.55
C GLU A 166 -12.78 7.13 -4.80
N GLY A 167 -13.31 6.10 -4.13
CA GLY A 167 -12.55 5.11 -3.40
C GLY A 167 -13.21 3.73 -3.44
N LEU A 168 -12.60 2.75 -2.78
CA LEU A 168 -13.22 1.43 -2.62
C LEU A 168 -13.44 1.12 -1.15
N THR A 169 -14.64 0.70 -0.80
CA THR A 169 -14.91 0.11 0.51
C THR A 169 -14.74 -1.41 0.39
N ARG A 170 -13.94 -2.00 1.27
CA ARG A 170 -13.63 -3.43 1.24
C ARG A 170 -14.15 -4.09 2.51
N PHE A 171 -15.08 -5.01 2.34
CA PHE A 171 -15.76 -5.68 3.44
C PHE A 171 -15.12 -7.02 3.82
N SER A 172 -15.23 -7.35 5.11
CA SER A 172 -15.11 -8.72 5.60
C SER A 172 -16.30 -9.54 5.09
N THR A 173 -16.13 -10.85 4.92
CA THR A 173 -17.23 -11.74 4.47
C THR A 173 -17.95 -12.44 5.62
N VAL A 174 -17.49 -12.21 6.85
CA VAL A 174 -18.10 -12.71 8.09
C VAL A 174 -18.41 -11.51 8.98
N LYS A 175 -19.58 -11.57 9.66
CA LYS A 175 -19.98 -10.56 10.64
C LYS A 175 -18.94 -10.47 11.74
N TYR A 176 -18.64 -9.26 12.16
CA TYR A 176 -17.61 -8.98 13.13
C TYR A 176 -18.03 -9.43 14.53
N ASP A 177 -17.15 -10.17 15.18
CA ASP A 177 -17.27 -10.63 16.57
C ASP A 177 -15.87 -10.75 17.19
N MET A 178 -15.74 -10.50 18.49
CA MET A 178 -14.45 -10.52 19.20
C MET A 178 -14.35 -11.63 20.25
N SER A 179 -15.25 -12.63 20.22
CA SER A 179 -15.12 -13.80 21.09
C SER A 179 -13.82 -14.56 20.79
N GLU A 180 -13.25 -15.20 21.81
CA GLU A 180 -11.95 -15.87 21.69
C GLU A 180 -11.94 -16.96 20.61
N GLN A 181 -13.06 -17.64 20.42
CA GLN A 181 -13.26 -18.66 19.39
C GLN A 181 -13.10 -18.11 17.97
N ASN A 182 -13.36 -16.80 17.77
CA ASN A 182 -13.40 -16.17 16.47
C ASN A 182 -12.12 -15.40 16.09
N LEU A 183 -11.18 -15.18 17.02
CA LEU A 183 -9.97 -14.37 16.78
C LEU A 183 -9.10 -14.86 15.62
N GLN A 184 -9.10 -16.17 15.37
CA GLN A 184 -8.34 -16.78 14.28
C GLN A 184 -9.07 -16.73 12.93
N ASN A 185 -10.34 -16.27 12.90
CA ASN A 185 -11.11 -16.13 11.68
C ASN A 185 -10.66 -14.91 10.86
N GLN A 186 -9.71 -15.13 9.96
CA GLN A 186 -9.17 -14.08 9.10
C GLN A 186 -10.23 -13.39 8.23
N ARG A 187 -11.30 -14.08 7.79
CA ARG A 187 -12.37 -13.50 6.96
C ARG A 187 -13.31 -12.58 7.72
N MET A 188 -13.19 -12.53 9.04
CA MET A 188 -13.89 -11.60 9.92
C MET A 188 -13.03 -10.37 10.22
N HIS A 189 -11.74 -10.60 10.54
CA HIS A 189 -10.86 -9.54 11.02
C HIS A 189 -10.06 -8.82 9.94
N LEU A 190 -9.90 -9.43 8.76
CA LEU A 190 -9.17 -8.92 7.61
C LEU A 190 -10.11 -8.69 6.42
N THR A 191 -9.96 -7.52 5.80
CA THR A 191 -10.81 -7.00 4.72
C THR A 191 -10.15 -7.11 3.35
N ASN A 192 -8.96 -7.75 3.28
CA ASN A 192 -8.22 -7.90 2.03
C ASN A 192 -9.01 -8.73 1.02
N TYR A 193 -9.06 -8.25 -0.23
CA TYR A 193 -9.66 -8.97 -1.36
C TYR A 193 -9.10 -10.39 -1.50
N SER A 194 -7.78 -10.58 -1.41
CA SER A 194 -7.13 -11.89 -1.54
C SER A 194 -7.62 -12.94 -0.54
N ILE A 195 -8.07 -12.50 0.65
CA ILE A 195 -8.56 -13.35 1.73
C ILE A 195 -10.05 -13.65 1.55
N ASN A 196 -10.81 -12.66 1.10
CA ASN A 196 -12.26 -12.72 1.06
C ASN A 196 -12.83 -13.19 -0.29
N LYS A 197 -12.10 -13.04 -1.41
CA LYS A 197 -12.56 -13.38 -2.77
C LYS A 197 -13.03 -14.82 -2.97
N SER A 198 -12.52 -15.76 -2.15
CA SER A 198 -12.88 -17.18 -2.23
C SER A 198 -14.10 -17.53 -1.39
N SER A 199 -14.65 -16.58 -0.64
CA SER A 199 -15.86 -16.78 0.13
C SER A 199 -17.06 -16.83 -0.80
N LYS A 200 -17.98 -17.78 -0.56
CA LYS A 200 -19.28 -17.84 -1.26
C LYS A 200 -20.14 -16.59 -1.01
N LYS A 201 -19.83 -15.81 0.03
CA LYS A 201 -20.52 -14.56 0.40
C LYS A 201 -19.79 -13.31 -0.10
N PHE A 202 -18.79 -13.47 -0.96
CA PHE A 202 -18.08 -12.35 -1.56
C PHE A 202 -18.98 -11.69 -2.62
N VAL A 203 -19.15 -10.37 -2.52
CA VAL A 203 -19.87 -9.52 -3.48
C VAL A 203 -18.87 -8.55 -4.07
#